data_AF-A0A4D9D4M2-F1
#
_entry.id   AF-A0A4D9D4M2-F1
#
_cell.length_a   1.000
_cell.length_b   1.000
_cell.length_c   1.000
_cell.angle_alpha   90.00
_cell.angle_beta   90.00
_cell.angle_gamma   90.00
#
_symmetry.space_group_name_H-M   'P 1'
#
loop_
_entity.id
_entity.type
_entity.pdbx_description
1 polymer ?
#
loop_
_entity_poly.entity_id
_entity_poly.type
_entity_poly.pdbx_seq_one_letter_code
_entity_poly.pdbx_strand_id
1 'polypeptide(L)'
;MGDKDAIFYDYHEEFAESKFDRALFDQLVHTCVTYVPRGKVTTYGHIARLCHCPKHARHVGQALRRLPLNTSVPWQRVINASYTISPRGDGGTGAEEQAMRLGEEGVTVSQDAMGVWRVPRSYAWETGSVQSLAELIKGRQAEEEEDGVTAEEVKEGESHKMKEKSRKRRKREEGTKEQQSIQRDMIRTSAL
;
A
#
# COMPACT_ATOMS: atom_id res chain seq x y z
N MET A 1 1.67 9.40 -13.21
CA MET A 1 2.95 9.49 -12.50
C MET A 1 3.33 10.98 -12.38
N GLY A 2 2.55 11.73 -11.62
CA GLY A 2 2.71 13.18 -11.54
C GLY A 2 1.53 13.77 -10.78
N ASP A 3 1.76 14.05 -9.50
CA ASP A 3 1.11 15.08 -8.65
C ASP A 3 1.52 14.90 -7.17
N LYS A 4 2.10 13.75 -6.82
CA LYS A 4 2.56 13.50 -5.45
C LYS A 4 3.75 14.38 -5.10
N ASP A 5 4.69 14.56 -6.02
CA ASP A 5 5.99 15.21 -5.77
C ASP A 5 5.90 16.74 -5.60
N ALA A 6 4.85 17.38 -6.14
CA ALA A 6 4.67 18.84 -6.07
C ALA A 6 4.24 19.33 -4.67
N ILE A 7 3.50 18.51 -3.92
CA ILE A 7 3.05 18.82 -2.55
C ILE A 7 4.25 18.85 -1.57
N PHE A 8 5.37 18.20 -1.91
CA PHE A 8 6.51 17.98 -1.02
C PHE A 8 7.56 19.10 -1.02
N TYR A 9 7.82 19.72 -2.17
CA TYR A 9 8.92 20.69 -2.29
C TYR A 9 8.57 22.07 -1.70
N ASP A 10 7.28 22.38 -1.55
CA ASP A 10 6.82 23.71 -1.11
C ASP A 10 6.76 23.86 0.43
N TYR A 11 6.92 22.78 1.19
CA TYR A 11 6.67 22.81 2.64
C TYR A 11 7.90 23.20 3.48
N HIS A 12 9.11 23.21 2.92
CA HIS A 12 10.34 23.24 3.72
C HIS A 12 11.10 24.58 3.77
N GLU A 13 10.66 25.64 3.06
CA GLU A 13 11.34 26.96 3.12
C GLU A 13 10.44 28.18 3.42
N GLU A 14 9.14 28.20 3.07
CA GLU A 14 8.32 29.42 3.24
C GLU A 14 7.42 29.48 4.48
N PHE A 15 7.29 28.39 5.25
CA PHE A 15 6.26 28.29 6.31
C PHE A 15 6.61 28.92 7.67
N ALA A 16 7.66 29.75 7.74
CA ALA A 16 7.93 30.54 8.94
C ALA A 16 6.98 31.74 9.10
N GLU A 17 6.27 32.17 8.04
CA GLU A 17 5.44 33.38 8.07
C GLU A 17 3.99 33.23 7.55
N SER A 18 3.55 32.05 7.09
CA SER A 18 2.26 31.85 6.41
C SER A 18 1.21 31.10 7.23
N LYS A 19 -0.08 31.47 7.03
CA LYS A 19 -1.27 30.86 7.67
C LYS A 19 -1.30 29.34 7.44
N PHE A 20 -1.61 28.59 8.50
CA PHE A 20 -1.89 27.15 8.43
C PHE A 20 -2.89 26.82 7.31
N ASP A 21 -2.40 26.24 6.21
CA ASP A 21 -3.26 25.70 5.15
C ASP A 21 -3.77 24.32 5.55
N ARG A 22 -5.05 24.30 5.95
CA ARG A 22 -5.73 23.09 6.37
C ARG A 22 -5.90 22.08 5.23
N ALA A 23 -6.09 22.53 3.99
CA ALA A 23 -6.29 21.62 2.86
C ALA A 23 -5.00 20.87 2.57
N LEU A 24 -3.88 21.58 2.56
CA LEU A 24 -2.54 21.00 2.41
C LEU A 24 -2.22 20.04 3.57
N PHE A 25 -2.49 20.46 4.81
CA PHE A 25 -2.29 19.60 5.98
C PHE A 25 -3.11 18.31 5.93
N ASP A 26 -4.37 18.38 5.48
CA ASP A 26 -5.22 17.20 5.33
C ASP A 26 -4.64 16.22 4.30
N GLN A 27 -4.15 16.73 3.16
CA GLN A 27 -3.51 15.92 2.12
C GLN A 27 -2.22 15.24 2.63
N LEU A 28 -1.39 15.97 3.38
CA LEU A 28 -0.18 15.42 4.01
C LEU A 28 -0.51 14.31 5.02
N VAL A 29 -1.53 14.52 5.86
CA VAL A 29 -2.02 13.51 6.80
C VAL A 29 -2.49 12.27 6.06
N HIS A 30 -3.34 12.42 5.04
CA HIS A 30 -3.85 11.29 4.25
C HIS A 30 -2.71 10.50 3.62
N THR A 31 -1.72 11.20 3.06
CA THR A 31 -0.53 10.60 2.47
C THR A 31 0.27 9.82 3.50
N CYS A 32 0.63 10.42 4.65
CA CYS A 32 1.34 9.73 5.73
C CYS A 32 0.64 8.43 6.17
N VAL A 33 -0.69 8.45 6.27
CA VAL A 33 -1.47 7.30 6.74
C VAL A 33 -1.39 6.13 5.76
N THR A 34 -1.27 6.39 4.44
CA THR A 34 -1.09 5.32 3.44
C THR A 34 0.21 4.53 3.60
N TYR A 35 1.22 5.11 4.26
CA TYR A 35 2.49 4.44 4.50
C TYR A 35 2.49 3.52 5.73
N VAL A 36 1.48 3.62 6.60
CA VAL A 36 1.37 2.74 7.76
C VAL A 36 1.13 1.31 7.25
N PRO A 37 2.02 0.33 7.50
CA PRO A 37 1.87 -1.01 6.94
C PRO A 37 0.60 -1.72 7.42
N ARG A 38 0.10 -2.65 6.60
CA ARG A 38 -0.99 -3.55 7.01
C ARG A 38 -0.57 -4.33 8.25
N GLY A 39 -1.49 -4.47 9.22
CA GLY A 39 -1.20 -5.17 10.47
C GLY A 39 -0.32 -4.37 11.44
N LYS A 40 -0.16 -3.07 11.20
CA LYS A 40 0.52 -2.14 12.12
C LYS A 40 -0.36 -0.94 12.42
N VAL A 41 -0.09 -0.31 13.56
CA VAL A 41 -0.80 0.88 14.03
C VAL A 41 0.16 2.01 14.33
N THR A 42 -0.32 3.24 14.19
CA THR A 42 0.41 4.46 14.53
C THR A 42 -0.47 5.37 15.38
N THR A 43 0.10 6.47 15.89
CA THR A 43 -0.63 7.41 16.73
C THR A 43 -0.88 8.74 16.02
N TYR A 44 -1.93 9.46 16.40
CA TYR A 44 -2.19 10.81 15.88
C TYR A 44 -0.98 11.75 16.04
N GLY A 45 -0.29 11.67 17.17
CA GLY A 45 0.92 12.46 17.42
C GLY A 45 2.11 12.04 16.56
N HIS A 46 2.20 10.75 16.20
CA HIS A 46 3.23 10.29 15.27
C HIS A 46 2.98 10.82 13.86
N ILE A 47 1.75 10.72 13.34
CA ILE A 47 1.39 11.32 12.04
C ILE A 47 1.65 12.83 12.02
N ALA A 48 1.29 13.54 13.10
CA ALA A 48 1.52 14.98 13.20
C ALA A 48 3.02 15.34 13.15
N ARG A 49 3.90 14.51 13.73
CA ARG A 49 5.35 14.66 13.61
C ARG A 49 5.84 14.45 12.17
N LEU A 50 5.36 13.42 11.47
CA LEU A 50 5.71 13.18 10.07
C LEU A 50 5.31 14.34 9.14
N CYS A 51 4.28 15.10 9.52
CA CYS A 51 3.83 16.31 8.83
C CYS A 51 4.54 17.60 9.31
N HIS A 52 5.64 17.50 10.07
CA HIS A 52 6.35 18.64 10.69
C HIS A 52 5.48 19.52 11.61
N CYS A 53 4.38 18.97 12.13
CA CYS A 53 3.39 19.69 12.92
C CYS A 53 3.14 19.00 14.28
N PRO A 54 4.15 18.83 15.16
CA PRO A 54 4.06 17.96 16.34
C PRO A 54 2.92 18.30 17.32
N LYS A 55 2.48 19.56 17.36
CA LYS A 55 1.36 20.03 18.21
C LYS A 55 -0.03 19.83 17.59
N HIS A 56 -0.13 19.22 16.40
CA HIS A 56 -1.36 19.14 15.62
C HIS A 56 -2.05 17.76 15.65
N ALA A 57 -1.80 16.93 16.66
CA ALA A 57 -2.44 15.61 16.79
C ALA A 57 -3.98 15.66 16.71
N ARG A 58 -4.61 16.68 17.32
CA ARG A 58 -6.07 16.89 17.20
C ARG A 58 -6.49 17.18 15.75
N HIS A 59 -5.71 17.97 15.01
CA HIS A 59 -5.99 18.27 13.61
C HIS A 59 -5.88 17.03 12.73
N VAL A 60 -4.96 16.10 13.02
CA VAL A 60 -4.89 14.79 12.35
C VAL A 60 -6.21 14.03 12.50
N GLY A 61 -6.73 13.93 13.73
CA GLY A 61 -8.02 13.29 13.95
C GLY A 61 -9.16 13.95 13.18
N GLN A 62 -9.15 15.28 13.07
CA GLN A 62 -10.13 16.01 12.28
C GLN A 62 -9.97 15.78 10.77
N ALA A 63 -8.73 15.71 10.26
CA ALA A 63 -8.43 15.40 8.87
C ALA A 63 -8.96 14.01 8.47
N LEU A 64 -8.79 13.02 9.35
CA LEU A 64 -9.30 11.66 9.15
C LEU A 64 -10.83 11.60 9.22
N ARG A 65 -11.46 12.40 10.09
CA ARG A 65 -12.93 12.50 10.18
C ARG A 65 -13.58 13.06 8.90
N ARG A 66 -12.82 13.78 8.07
CA ARG A 66 -13.31 14.37 6.81
C ARG A 66 -13.17 13.45 5.59
N LEU A 67 -12.59 12.27 5.75
CA LEU A 67 -12.46 11.33 4.66
C LEU A 67 -13.84 10.94 4.10
N PRO A 68 -13.97 10.79 2.77
CA PRO A 68 -15.20 10.26 2.19
C PRO A 68 -15.40 8.79 2.59
N LEU A 69 -16.65 8.32 2.59
CA LEU A 69 -17.01 6.96 3.02
C LEU A 69 -16.29 5.85 2.24
N ASN A 70 -16.01 6.09 0.95
CA ASN A 70 -15.33 5.15 0.05
C ASN A 70 -13.81 5.41 -0.06
N THR A 71 -13.20 6.03 0.96
CA THR A 71 -11.76 6.30 0.98
C THR A 71 -10.92 5.01 0.96
N SER A 72 -9.78 5.07 0.27
CA SER A 72 -8.74 4.04 0.33
C SER A 72 -7.70 4.29 1.44
N VAL A 73 -7.77 5.43 2.12
CA VAL A 73 -6.86 5.79 3.21
C VAL A 73 -7.13 4.87 4.41
N PRO A 74 -6.14 4.14 4.94
CA PRO A 74 -6.33 3.16 6.01
C PRO A 74 -6.42 3.84 7.39
N TRP A 75 -7.44 4.68 7.57
CA TRP A 75 -7.67 5.49 8.77
C TRP A 75 -7.75 4.66 10.05
N GLN A 76 -8.19 3.40 9.95
CA GLN A 76 -8.30 2.47 11.08
C GLN A 76 -6.96 2.24 11.80
N ARG A 77 -5.83 2.42 11.09
CA ARG A 77 -4.47 2.22 11.63
C ARG A 77 -4.01 3.35 12.55
N VAL A 78 -4.77 4.45 12.68
CA VAL A 78 -4.41 5.58 13.55
C VAL A 78 -5.21 5.54 14.86
N ILE A 79 -4.50 5.40 15.97
CA ILE A 79 -5.05 5.30 17.33
C ILE A 79 -4.48 6.40 18.25
N ASN A 80 -4.92 6.46 19.51
CA ASN A 80 -4.36 7.43 20.45
C ASN A 80 -2.99 6.99 21.02
N ALA A 81 -2.34 7.91 21.72
CA ALA A 81 -1.02 7.69 22.32
C ALA A 81 -1.00 6.61 23.43
N SER A 82 -2.16 6.30 24.00
CA SER A 82 -2.34 5.25 25.01
C SER A 82 -2.57 3.86 24.39
N TYR A 83 -2.44 3.74 23.07
CA TYR A 83 -2.69 2.51 22.31
C TYR A 83 -4.13 1.98 22.49
N THR A 84 -5.08 2.91 22.57
CA THR A 84 -6.50 2.59 22.58
C THR A 84 -7.23 3.27 21.43
N ILE A 85 -8.34 2.67 21.00
CA ILE A 85 -9.21 3.26 19.99
C ILE A 85 -9.92 4.45 20.64
N SER A 86 -9.90 5.59 19.95
CA SER A 86 -10.44 6.84 20.50
C SER A 86 -11.97 6.83 20.49
N PRO A 87 -12.63 7.25 21.58
CA PRO A 87 -14.08 7.39 21.60
C PRO A 87 -14.53 8.49 20.63
N ARG A 88 -15.66 8.28 19.95
CA ARG A 88 -16.18 9.19 18.91
C ARG A 88 -17.50 9.88 19.27
N GLY A 89 -18.06 9.57 20.44
CA GLY A 89 -19.35 10.11 20.90
C GLY A 89 -20.57 9.54 20.15
N ASP A 90 -20.39 8.41 19.48
CA ASP A 90 -21.36 7.72 18.62
C ASP A 90 -21.88 6.42 19.25
N GLY A 91 -21.86 6.34 20.58
CA GLY A 91 -22.24 5.15 21.33
C GLY A 91 -21.29 3.96 21.16
N GLY A 92 -20.10 4.15 20.55
CA GLY A 92 -19.09 3.10 20.40
C GLY A 92 -19.07 2.42 19.03
N THR A 93 -20.05 2.68 18.17
CA THR A 93 -20.18 2.08 16.83
C THR A 93 -18.93 2.29 15.96
N GLY A 94 -18.39 3.51 15.90
CA GLY A 94 -17.17 3.77 15.15
C GLY A 94 -15.90 3.23 15.79
N ALA A 95 -15.90 2.95 17.10
CA ALA A 95 -14.78 2.30 17.77
C ALA A 95 -14.77 0.78 17.49
N GLU A 96 -15.95 0.16 17.47
CA GLU A 96 -16.15 -1.24 17.10
C GLU A 96 -15.78 -1.49 15.63
N GLU A 97 -16.23 -0.65 14.69
CA GLU A 97 -15.84 -0.73 13.28
C GLU A 97 -14.32 -0.63 13.10
N GLN A 98 -13.68 0.28 13.84
CA GLN A 98 -12.22 0.40 13.80
C GLN A 98 -11.54 -0.86 14.34
N ALA A 99 -12.06 -1.45 15.43
CA ALA A 99 -11.54 -2.70 15.98
C ALA A 99 -11.67 -3.87 15.00
N MET A 100 -12.82 -4.01 14.34
CA MET A 100 -13.06 -5.05 13.34
C MET A 100 -12.08 -4.96 12.16
N ARG A 101 -11.93 -3.79 11.55
CA ARG A 101 -10.97 -3.58 10.44
C ARG A 101 -9.53 -3.87 10.84
N LEU A 102 -9.14 -3.52 12.06
CA LEU A 102 -7.82 -3.86 12.59
C LEU A 102 -7.67 -5.39 12.75
N GLY A 103 -8.72 -6.06 13.24
CA GLY A 103 -8.77 -7.53 13.32
C GLY A 103 -8.61 -8.21 11.96
N GLU A 104 -9.27 -7.70 10.92
CA GLU A 104 -9.11 -8.19 9.54
C GLU A 104 -7.66 -8.06 9.06
N GLU A 105 -6.93 -7.06 9.55
CA GLU A 105 -5.51 -6.86 9.28
C GLU A 105 -4.57 -7.75 10.10
N GLY A 106 -5.09 -8.58 11.01
CA GLY A 106 -4.30 -9.45 11.89
C GLY A 106 -3.81 -8.72 13.16
N VAL A 107 -4.37 -7.55 13.47
CA VAL A 107 -4.08 -6.84 14.71
C VAL A 107 -4.97 -7.38 15.82
N THR A 108 -4.37 -7.92 16.88
CA THR A 108 -5.11 -8.31 18.07
C THR A 108 -5.66 -7.06 18.76
N VAL A 109 -6.98 -6.99 18.93
CA VAL A 109 -7.67 -5.93 19.67
C VAL A 109 -8.47 -6.57 20.80
N SER A 110 -8.37 -6.03 22.01
CA SER A 110 -9.14 -6.50 23.17
C SER A 110 -9.94 -5.37 23.79
N GLN A 111 -11.12 -5.68 24.32
CA GLN A 111 -11.95 -4.73 25.04
C GLN A 111 -11.77 -4.92 26.54
N ASP A 112 -11.54 -3.84 27.29
CA ASP A 112 -11.52 -3.89 28.76
C ASP A 112 -12.93 -3.80 29.36
N ALA A 113 -13.03 -3.95 30.68
CA ALA A 113 -14.29 -3.91 31.41
C ALA A 113 -15.05 -2.58 31.28
N MET A 114 -14.38 -1.51 30.87
CA MET A 114 -14.99 -0.20 30.62
C MET A 114 -15.43 -0.02 29.15
N GLY A 115 -15.31 -1.06 28.33
CA GLY A 115 -15.66 -1.01 26.92
C GLY A 115 -14.57 -0.39 26.04
N VAL A 116 -13.36 -0.13 26.56
CA VAL A 116 -12.27 0.50 25.81
C VAL A 116 -11.50 -0.55 25.02
N TRP A 117 -11.40 -0.36 23.71
CA TRP A 117 -10.61 -1.21 22.81
C TRP A 117 -9.13 -0.85 22.88
N ARG A 118 -8.27 -1.84 23.10
CA ARG A 118 -6.82 -1.72 23.28
C ARG A 118 -6.07 -2.53 22.24
N VAL A 119 -4.93 -2.00 21.81
CA VAL A 119 -4.02 -2.64 20.86
C VAL A 119 -2.66 -2.84 21.54
N PRO A 120 -2.06 -4.04 21.50
CA PRO A 120 -0.72 -4.26 22.04
C PRO A 120 0.33 -3.39 21.33
N ARG A 121 1.30 -2.89 22.09
CA ARG A 121 2.38 -2.04 21.55
C ARG A 121 3.28 -2.75 20.54
N SER A 122 3.28 -4.09 20.49
CA SER A 122 4.00 -4.87 19.47
C SER A 122 3.52 -4.59 18.03
N TYR A 123 2.31 -4.06 17.87
CA TYR A 123 1.78 -3.61 16.59
C TYR A 123 2.20 -2.18 16.22
N ALA A 124 2.93 -1.48 17.08
CA ALA A 124 3.39 -0.13 16.81
C ALA A 124 4.25 -0.06 15.54
N TRP A 125 3.94 0.92 14.70
CA TRP A 125 4.80 1.39 13.63
C TRP A 125 5.61 2.57 14.16
N GLU A 126 6.71 2.24 14.84
CA GLU A 126 7.70 3.20 15.31
C GLU A 126 8.87 3.20 14.33
N THR A 127 8.90 4.20 13.45
CA THR A 127 10.03 4.44 12.56
C THR A 127 11.13 5.11 13.38
N GLY A 128 11.99 4.30 14.01
CA GLY A 128 12.99 4.73 15.00
C GLY A 128 14.00 5.80 14.56
N SER A 129 13.95 6.27 13.30
CA SER A 129 14.77 7.37 12.78
C SER A 129 14.02 8.33 11.84
N VAL A 130 12.77 8.06 11.47
CA VAL A 130 12.07 8.87 10.46
C VAL A 130 11.37 10.05 11.16
N GLN A 131 11.87 11.25 10.92
CA GLN A 131 11.35 12.51 11.43
C GLN A 131 10.36 13.17 10.45
N SER A 132 10.36 12.76 9.17
CA SER A 132 9.55 13.37 8.11
C SER A 132 9.00 12.39 7.09
N LEU A 133 7.92 12.77 6.41
CA LEU A 133 7.40 12.04 5.25
C LEU A 133 8.42 11.97 4.10
N ALA A 134 9.27 12.98 3.93
CA ALA A 134 10.33 12.99 2.91
C ALA A 134 11.38 11.91 3.14
N GLU A 135 11.80 11.70 4.39
CA GLU A 135 12.69 10.59 4.77
C GLU A 135 12.04 9.23 4.54
N LEU A 136 10.73 9.14 4.80
CA LEU A 136 9.97 7.92 4.58
C LEU A 136 9.88 7.53 3.09
N ILE A 137 9.73 8.52 2.23
CA ILE A 137 9.72 8.36 0.77
C ILE A 137 11.10 7.95 0.26
N LYS A 138 12.17 8.63 0.72
CA LYS A 138 13.55 8.29 0.35
C LYS A 138 13.91 6.85 0.72
N GLY A 139 13.47 6.38 1.89
CA GLY A 139 13.68 4.98 2.31
C GLY A 139 13.06 3.97 1.34
N ARG A 140 11.85 4.24 0.84
CA ARG A 140 11.17 3.36 -0.13
C ARG A 140 11.84 3.33 -1.51
N GLN A 141 12.34 4.47 -1.98
CA GLN A 141 13.03 4.55 -3.26
C GLN A 141 14.34 3.76 -3.25
N ALA A 142 15.05 3.72 -2.11
CA ALA A 142 16.25 2.91 -1.95
C ALA A 142 15.95 1.39 -1.92
N GLU A 143 14.86 0.96 -1.27
CA GLU A 143 14.45 -0.45 -1.23
C GLU A 143 13.96 -0.96 -2.60
N GLU A 144 13.24 -0.13 -3.38
CA GLU A 144 12.79 -0.48 -4.73
C GLU A 144 13.94 -0.53 -5.76
N GLU A 145 15.08 0.13 -5.50
CA GLU A 145 16.30 0.04 -6.33
C GLU A 145 17.15 -1.21 -6.03
N GLU A 146 17.17 -1.73 -4.80
CA GLU A 146 17.88 -2.98 -4.46
C GLU A 146 17.16 -4.26 -4.94
N ASP A 147 15.82 -4.27 -4.95
CA ASP A 147 15.01 -5.38 -5.48
C ASP A 147 14.77 -5.28 -7.01
N GLY A 148 15.37 -4.29 -7.66
CA GLY A 148 15.29 -4.09 -9.10
C GLY A 148 16.03 -5.17 -9.88
N VAL A 149 15.32 -6.23 -10.29
CA VAL A 149 15.75 -7.14 -11.37
C VAL A 149 16.24 -6.28 -12.54
N THR A 150 17.51 -6.43 -12.89
CA THR A 150 18.15 -5.57 -13.88
C THR A 150 17.42 -5.70 -15.22
N ALA A 151 17.29 -4.59 -15.95
CA ALA A 151 16.65 -4.58 -17.28
C ALA A 151 17.33 -5.53 -18.30
N GLU A 152 18.54 -6.02 -17.98
CA GLU A 152 19.25 -7.03 -18.76
C GLU A 152 18.72 -8.45 -18.51
N GLU A 153 18.43 -8.82 -17.24
CA GLU A 153 17.86 -10.15 -16.91
C GLU A 153 16.45 -10.35 -17.48
N VAL A 154 15.65 -9.28 -17.57
CA VAL A 154 14.32 -9.34 -18.19
C VAL A 154 14.42 -9.63 -19.70
N LYS A 155 15.42 -9.06 -20.39
CA LYS A 155 15.62 -9.28 -21.83
C LYS A 155 16.07 -10.70 -22.16
N GLU A 156 16.92 -11.29 -21.32
CA GLU A 156 17.33 -12.69 -21.52
C GLU A 156 16.18 -13.68 -21.29
N GLY A 157 15.36 -13.44 -20.26
CA GLY A 157 14.18 -14.25 -19.96
C GLY A 157 13.11 -14.23 -21.07
N GLU A 158 12.85 -13.06 -21.67
CA GLU A 158 11.89 -12.92 -22.77
C GLU A 158 12.38 -13.58 -24.07
N SER A 159 13.68 -13.45 -24.39
CA SER A 159 14.30 -14.08 -25.56
C SER A 159 14.23 -15.61 -25.49
N HIS A 160 14.45 -16.19 -24.31
CA HIS A 160 14.33 -17.64 -24.08
C HIS A 160 12.89 -18.13 -24.25
N LYS A 161 11.90 -17.39 -23.72
CA LYS A 161 10.48 -17.72 -23.81
C LYS A 161 9.94 -17.64 -25.24
N MET A 162 10.44 -16.70 -26.06
CA MET A 162 10.09 -16.57 -27.48
C MET A 162 10.67 -17.70 -28.34
N LYS A 163 11.92 -18.12 -28.08
CA LYS A 163 12.55 -19.26 -28.78
C LYS A 163 11.84 -20.57 -28.48
N GLU A 164 11.39 -20.77 -27.25
CA GLU A 164 10.68 -21.99 -26.86
C GLU A 164 9.26 -22.07 -27.44
N LYS A 165 8.51 -20.95 -27.45
CA LYS A 165 7.19 -20.88 -28.13
C LYS A 165 7.31 -21.16 -29.63
N SER A 166 8.33 -20.64 -30.29
CA SER A 166 8.56 -20.89 -31.73
C SER A 166 8.89 -22.36 -32.02
N ARG A 167 9.71 -23.01 -31.18
CA ARG A 167 10.03 -24.44 -31.30
C ARG A 167 8.79 -25.33 -31.10
N LYS A 168 7.95 -25.03 -30.10
CA LYS A 168 6.69 -25.77 -29.87
C LYS A 168 5.70 -25.63 -31.01
N ARG A 169 5.62 -24.45 -31.65
CA ARG A 169 4.72 -24.20 -32.78
C ARG A 169 5.14 -24.98 -34.03
N ARG A 170 6.44 -24.99 -34.35
CA ARG A 170 6.98 -25.80 -35.47
C ARG A 170 6.74 -27.29 -35.29
N LYS A 171 6.99 -27.84 -34.10
CA LYS A 171 6.73 -29.27 -33.81
C LYS A 171 5.25 -29.66 -34.00
N ARG A 172 4.31 -28.78 -33.65
CA ARG A 172 2.88 -29.02 -33.89
C ARG A 172 2.53 -29.02 -35.37
N GLU A 173 3.09 -28.10 -36.15
CA GLU A 173 2.84 -28.01 -37.59
C GLU A 173 3.42 -29.22 -38.36
N GLU A 174 4.60 -29.69 -37.98
CA GLU A 174 5.22 -30.89 -38.56
C GLU A 174 4.38 -32.15 -38.28
N GLY A 175 3.96 -32.37 -37.03
CA GLY A 175 3.11 -33.51 -36.70
C GLY A 175 1.75 -33.48 -37.40
N THR A 176 1.19 -32.29 -37.67
CA THR A 176 -0.08 -32.16 -38.40
C THR A 176 0.07 -32.51 -39.88
N LYS A 177 1.20 -32.14 -40.51
CA LYS A 177 1.49 -32.46 -41.91
C LYS A 177 1.75 -33.97 -42.11
N GLU A 178 2.43 -34.59 -41.16
CA GLU A 178 2.70 -36.02 -41.17
C GLU A 178 1.41 -36.84 -41.06
N GLN A 179 0.51 -36.47 -40.14
CA GLN A 179 -0.82 -37.09 -40.04
C GLN A 179 -1.66 -36.93 -41.31
N GLN A 180 -1.63 -35.76 -41.95
CA GLN A 180 -2.33 -35.52 -43.21
C GLN A 180 -1.73 -36.31 -44.38
N SER A 181 -0.41 -36.56 -44.37
CA SER A 181 0.23 -37.43 -45.36
C SER A 181 -0.18 -38.89 -45.19
N ILE A 182 -0.10 -39.40 -43.96
CA ILE A 182 -0.51 -40.78 -43.62
C ILE A 182 -1.98 -41.00 -44.01
N GLN A 183 -2.86 -40.05 -43.70
CA GLN A 183 -4.28 -40.15 -44.05
C GLN A 183 -4.50 -40.15 -45.57
N ARG A 184 -3.76 -39.35 -46.34
CA ARG A 184 -3.82 -39.35 -47.81
C ARG A 184 -3.34 -40.68 -48.41
N ASP A 185 -2.27 -41.23 -47.87
CA ASP A 185 -1.68 -42.49 -48.38
C ASP A 185 -2.56 -43.70 -48.02
N MET A 186 -3.19 -43.70 -46.85
CA MET A 186 -4.22 -44.69 -46.47
C MET A 186 -5.42 -44.69 -47.43
N ILE A 187 -5.90 -43.50 -47.82
CA ILE A 187 -7.03 -43.36 -48.75
C ILE A 187 -6.66 -43.92 -50.14
N ARG A 188 -5.42 -43.69 -50.61
CA ARG A 188 -4.94 -44.22 -51.90
C ARG A 188 -4.78 -45.73 -51.92
N THR A 189 -4.35 -46.32 -50.81
CA THR A 189 -4.11 -47.77 -50.71
C THR A 189 -5.41 -48.57 -50.62
N SER A 190 -6.51 -47.94 -50.20
CA SER A 190 -7.83 -48.56 -50.05
C SER A 190 -8.69 -48.54 -51.33
N ALA A 191 -8.15 -47.99 -52.43
CA ALA A 191 -8.85 -47.78 -53.71
C ALA A 191 -8.30 -48.66 -54.86
N LEU A 192 -7.49 -49.67 -54.53
CA LEU A 192 -7.01 -50.74 -55.42
C LEU A 192 -7.58 -52.08 -54.94
#